data_AF-A0A7C3UGV5-F1
#
_entry.id   AF-A0A7C3UGV5-F1
#
_cell.length_a   1.000
_cell.length_b   1.000
_cell.length_c   1.000
_cell.angle_alpha   90.00
_cell.angle_beta   90.00
_cell.angle_gamma   90.00
#
_symmetry.space_group_name_H-M   'P 1'
#
loop_
_entity.id
_entity.type
_entity.pdbx_description
1 polymer ?
#
loop_
_entity_poly.entity_id
_entity_poly.type
_entity_poly.pdbx_seq_one_letter_code
_entity_poly.pdbx_strand_id
1 'polypeptide(L)'
;MKKSNLNTYFIFTLGCQMNISDSQRIARVLESCGLKPGSEKEADLIVVNACSVRQSAVDRIYGKLKNWPGKKILITGCVLPHDKEKLAKKVDLIFAIKDLPKLPRLMGKRGIKTKDYFRIPPLFPNTYHLKLVNKCSAFVPIMTGCDNFCSYCAVPYTRGREISRPFNDIISDIKQALKNGSKEILLLGQNVNSYYKRSSVYNRKVDNRHFIKLLTTIDNLPGDFKFNFISSNPHDMSNKLIKTLAKLKKWPRELHLPLQSGDDEILRKMNRKYNRHQYLKLVANLKSQIPDLKLTTDIIVGFPGETKEQFNNTVKLCKKIGFKKAYIAQYSPRPGTAAAKLKDDVPAKEKKRRWQLLNRLINKKRRPVRLMAANNNISNKFDSKKFGPSGNF
;
A
#
# COMPACT_ATOMS: atom_id res chain seq x y z
N MET A 1 29.88 -24.15 -23.29
CA MET A 1 29.02 -23.02 -22.88
C MET A 1 29.68 -22.26 -21.74
N LYS A 2 30.02 -20.98 -21.93
CA LYS A 2 30.75 -20.16 -20.95
C LYS A 2 29.93 -20.00 -19.66
N LYS A 3 30.54 -20.39 -18.53
CA LYS A 3 29.99 -20.36 -17.16
C LYS A 3 29.90 -18.91 -16.68
N SER A 4 28.72 -18.29 -16.71
CA SER A 4 28.54 -16.93 -16.17
C SER A 4 28.22 -16.99 -14.68
N ASN A 5 29.21 -16.80 -13.81
CA ASN A 5 28.97 -16.50 -12.41
C ASN A 5 28.29 -15.13 -12.33
N LEU A 6 27.09 -15.05 -11.76
CA LEU A 6 26.40 -13.77 -11.57
C LEU A 6 27.10 -12.96 -10.50
N ASN A 7 27.52 -11.73 -10.82
CA ASN A 7 28.18 -10.84 -9.87
C ASN A 7 27.31 -9.63 -9.51
N THR A 8 26.46 -9.19 -10.43
CA THR A 8 25.66 -7.96 -10.29
C THR A 8 24.17 -8.20 -10.43
N TYR A 9 23.36 -7.41 -9.71
CA TYR A 9 21.90 -7.47 -9.79
C TYR A 9 21.26 -6.09 -9.94
N PHE A 10 20.09 -6.05 -10.59
CA PHE A 10 19.21 -4.88 -10.68
C PHE A 10 17.77 -5.27 -10.32
N ILE A 11 17.10 -4.47 -9.49
CA ILE A 11 15.69 -4.71 -9.12
C ILE A 11 14.79 -3.70 -9.81
N PHE A 12 13.96 -4.18 -10.74
CA PHE A 12 12.93 -3.38 -11.37
C PHE A 12 11.64 -3.45 -10.55
N THR A 13 11.35 -2.38 -9.80
CA THR A 13 10.20 -2.33 -8.88
C THR A 13 8.97 -1.70 -9.55
N LEU A 14 7.86 -2.43 -9.59
CA LEU A 14 6.58 -1.95 -10.06
C LEU A 14 5.49 -2.24 -9.02
N GLY A 15 4.82 -1.20 -8.52
CA GLY A 15 3.64 -1.36 -7.67
C GLY A 15 3.54 -0.33 -6.55
N CYS A 16 3.29 -0.81 -5.33
CA CYS A 16 3.03 0.02 -4.16
C CYS A 16 4.18 0.00 -3.14
N GLN A 17 3.97 0.62 -1.98
CA GLN A 17 4.92 0.65 -0.86
C GLN A 17 5.34 -0.75 -0.42
N MET A 18 4.46 -1.75 -0.57
CA MET A 18 4.81 -3.13 -0.29
C MET A 18 5.81 -3.69 -1.31
N ASN A 19 5.70 -3.37 -2.60
CA ASN A 19 6.71 -3.75 -3.58
C ASN A 19 8.05 -3.04 -3.31
N ILE A 20 8.04 -1.79 -2.83
CA ILE A 20 9.28 -1.10 -2.44
C ILE A 20 9.94 -1.84 -1.27
N SER A 21 9.19 -2.15 -0.22
CA SER A 21 9.69 -2.91 0.92
C SER A 21 10.15 -4.33 0.54
N ASP A 22 9.38 -5.03 -0.29
CA ASP A 22 9.75 -6.35 -0.80
C ASP A 22 11.07 -6.28 -1.61
N SER A 23 11.32 -5.20 -2.35
CA SER A 23 12.57 -5.01 -3.09
C SER A 23 13.79 -4.81 -2.19
N GLN A 24 13.64 -4.12 -1.05
CA GLN A 24 14.70 -4.02 -0.04
C GLN A 24 15.04 -5.39 0.55
N ARG A 25 14.02 -6.22 0.79
CA ARG A 25 14.21 -7.58 1.32
C ARG A 25 14.87 -8.50 0.29
N ILE A 26 14.50 -8.37 -0.99
CA ILE A 26 15.13 -9.09 -2.10
C ILE A 26 16.61 -8.71 -2.20
N ALA A 27 16.92 -7.42 -2.20
CA ALA A 27 18.30 -6.91 -2.21
C ALA A 27 19.14 -7.57 -1.12
N ARG A 28 18.65 -7.60 0.13
CA ARG A 28 19.35 -8.22 1.25
C ARG A 28 19.67 -9.70 1.04
N VAL A 29 18.74 -10.46 0.46
CA VAL A 29 18.97 -11.89 0.15
C VAL A 29 19.98 -12.07 -0.97
N LEU A 30 19.95 -11.21 -2.00
CA LEU A 30 20.92 -11.28 -3.10
C LEU A 30 22.34 -10.87 -2.65
N GLU A 31 22.44 -9.85 -1.81
CA GLU A 31 23.70 -9.38 -1.22
C GLU A 31 24.28 -10.42 -0.27
N SER A 32 23.44 -11.11 0.53
CA SER A 32 23.92 -12.24 1.33
C SER A 32 24.48 -13.37 0.46
N CYS A 33 23.96 -13.56 -0.77
CA CYS A 33 24.51 -14.51 -1.74
C CYS A 33 25.76 -14.02 -2.48
N GLY A 34 26.28 -12.83 -2.13
CA GLY A 34 27.51 -12.26 -2.69
C GLY A 34 27.33 -11.46 -3.98
N LEU A 35 26.10 -11.14 -4.39
CA LEU A 35 25.83 -10.27 -5.53
C LEU A 35 25.91 -8.80 -5.11
N LYS A 36 26.35 -7.93 -6.02
CA LYS A 36 26.42 -6.48 -5.81
C LYS A 36 25.33 -5.76 -6.61
N PRO A 37 24.77 -4.65 -6.11
CA PRO A 37 23.85 -3.85 -6.90
C PRO A 37 24.58 -3.24 -8.11
N GLY A 38 23.92 -3.23 -9.27
CA GLY A 38 24.42 -2.62 -10.51
C GLY A 38 23.32 -1.84 -11.23
N SER A 39 23.69 -1.14 -12.30
CA SER A 39 22.68 -0.49 -13.16
C SER A 39 21.89 -1.52 -13.97
N GLU A 40 20.75 -1.10 -14.54
CA GLU A 40 19.93 -1.93 -15.43
C GLU A 40 20.74 -2.53 -16.60
N LYS A 41 21.73 -1.77 -17.10
CA LYS A 41 22.58 -2.21 -18.22
C LYS A 41 23.65 -3.21 -17.79
N GLU A 42 24.28 -2.98 -16.65
CA GLU A 42 25.41 -3.80 -16.16
C GLU A 42 24.95 -5.10 -15.50
N ALA A 43 23.73 -5.14 -14.94
CA ALA A 43 23.28 -6.26 -14.13
C ALA A 43 23.25 -7.60 -14.90
N ASP A 44 23.85 -8.64 -14.32
CA ASP A 44 23.76 -10.01 -14.80
C ASP A 44 22.39 -10.64 -14.46
N LEU A 45 21.85 -10.26 -13.29
CA LEU A 45 20.56 -10.69 -12.76
C LEU A 45 19.58 -9.52 -12.67
N ILE A 46 18.42 -9.68 -13.29
CA ILE A 46 17.31 -8.74 -13.15
C ILE A 46 16.20 -9.38 -12.33
N VAL A 47 15.80 -8.72 -11.24
CA VAL A 47 14.62 -9.10 -10.47
C VAL A 47 13.50 -8.11 -10.71
N VAL A 48 12.43 -8.57 -11.34
CA VAL A 48 11.20 -7.79 -11.51
C VAL A 48 10.30 -8.03 -10.30
N ASN A 49 10.16 -7.03 -9.44
CA ASN A 49 9.18 -7.05 -8.37
C ASN A 49 7.88 -6.41 -8.88
N ALA A 50 6.98 -7.26 -9.38
CA ALA A 50 5.83 -6.87 -10.17
C ALA A 50 4.57 -6.57 -9.35
N CYS A 51 3.68 -5.78 -9.97
CA CYS A 51 2.28 -5.64 -9.58
C CYS A 51 1.41 -5.84 -10.82
N SER A 52 1.03 -7.09 -11.09
CA SER A 52 0.18 -7.46 -12.23
C SER A 52 -1.32 -7.19 -11.98
N VAL A 53 -1.64 -6.61 -10.82
CA VAL A 53 -3.01 -6.16 -10.51
C VAL A 53 -3.46 -5.07 -11.48
N ARG A 54 -2.56 -4.34 -12.15
CA ARG A 54 -2.90 -3.34 -13.18
C ARG A 54 -2.30 -3.76 -14.52
N GLN A 55 -3.11 -3.79 -15.58
CA GLN A 55 -2.68 -4.16 -16.93
C GLN A 55 -1.48 -3.32 -17.41
N SER A 56 -1.53 -1.99 -17.17
CA SER A 56 -0.43 -1.08 -17.53
C SER A 56 0.93 -1.45 -16.91
N ALA A 57 0.93 -2.09 -15.73
CA ALA A 57 2.16 -2.55 -15.11
C ALA A 57 2.67 -3.84 -15.76
N VAL A 58 1.77 -4.73 -16.20
CA VAL A 58 2.11 -5.92 -16.98
C VAL A 58 2.71 -5.54 -18.33
N ASP A 59 2.11 -4.58 -19.03
CA ASP A 59 2.59 -4.13 -20.35
C ASP A 59 4.01 -3.54 -20.26
N ARG A 60 4.30 -2.82 -19.17
CA ARG A 60 5.65 -2.31 -18.87
C ARG A 60 6.68 -3.43 -18.66
N ILE A 61 6.29 -4.54 -18.02
CA ILE A 61 7.17 -5.70 -17.86
C ILE A 61 7.53 -6.25 -19.24
N TYR A 62 6.53 -6.51 -20.09
CA TYR A 62 6.77 -7.02 -21.45
C TYR A 62 7.65 -6.09 -22.29
N GLY A 63 7.43 -4.77 -22.20
CA GLY A 63 8.28 -3.79 -22.87
C GLY A 63 9.73 -3.87 -22.41
N LYS A 64 9.96 -4.00 -21.10
CA LYS A 64 11.32 -4.10 -20.53
C LYS A 64 12.02 -5.43 -20.86
N LEU A 65 11.29 -6.55 -20.87
CA LEU A 65 11.85 -7.85 -21.22
C LEU A 65 12.53 -7.85 -22.60
N LYS A 66 12.03 -7.07 -23.56
CA LYS A 66 12.65 -6.91 -24.89
C LYS A 66 14.05 -6.29 -24.83
N ASN A 67 14.34 -5.49 -23.81
CA ASN A 67 15.61 -4.78 -23.64
C ASN A 67 16.64 -5.57 -22.82
N TRP A 68 16.32 -6.78 -22.38
CA TRP A 68 17.18 -7.61 -21.54
C TRP A 68 17.55 -8.95 -22.20
N PRO A 69 17.99 -8.98 -23.48
CA PRO A 69 18.41 -10.21 -24.12
C PRO A 69 19.62 -10.81 -23.40
N GLY A 70 19.61 -12.12 -23.17
CA GLY A 70 20.71 -12.87 -22.55
C GLY A 70 20.91 -12.67 -21.05
N LYS A 71 20.14 -11.79 -20.39
CA LYS A 71 20.21 -11.60 -18.92
C LYS A 71 19.39 -12.65 -18.19
N LYS A 72 19.77 -12.97 -16.94
CA LYS A 72 18.95 -13.82 -16.06
C LYS A 72 17.83 -13.01 -15.45
N ILE A 73 16.59 -13.48 -15.57
CA ILE A 73 15.40 -12.73 -15.16
C ILE A 73 14.59 -13.53 -14.16
N LEU A 74 14.40 -12.96 -12.96
CA LEU A 74 13.49 -13.46 -11.94
C LEU A 74 12.28 -12.53 -11.84
N ILE A 75 11.09 -13.09 -11.66
CA ILE A 75 9.88 -12.31 -11.37
C ILE A 75 9.31 -12.72 -10.02
N THR A 76 8.93 -11.72 -9.22
CA THR A 76 8.17 -11.90 -7.98
C THR A 76 7.15 -10.77 -7.79
N GLY A 77 6.51 -10.70 -6.62
CA GLY A 77 5.49 -9.69 -6.31
C GLY A 77 4.07 -10.19 -6.54
N CYS A 78 3.14 -9.27 -6.82
CA CYS A 78 1.72 -9.58 -7.02
C CYS A 78 1.46 -9.97 -8.48
N VAL A 79 1.75 -11.22 -8.87
CA VAL A 79 1.51 -11.73 -10.23
C VAL A 79 0.30 -12.68 -10.23
N LEU A 80 -0.69 -12.38 -11.07
CA LEU A 80 -1.88 -13.21 -11.28
C LEU A 80 -1.52 -14.54 -11.94
N PRO A 81 -2.26 -15.63 -11.66
CA PRO A 81 -1.99 -16.95 -12.26
C PRO A 81 -1.88 -16.93 -13.79
N HIS A 82 -2.82 -16.25 -14.45
CA HIS A 82 -2.82 -16.07 -15.91
C HIS A 82 -1.55 -15.37 -16.44
N ASP A 83 -1.10 -14.31 -15.77
CA ASP A 83 0.12 -13.60 -16.16
C ASP A 83 1.38 -14.44 -15.90
N LYS A 84 1.35 -15.24 -14.83
CA LYS A 84 2.45 -16.14 -14.46
C LYS A 84 2.71 -17.17 -15.54
N GLU A 85 1.68 -17.79 -16.10
CA GLU A 85 1.82 -18.78 -17.19
C GLU A 85 2.46 -18.17 -18.44
N LYS A 86 2.02 -16.97 -18.83
CA LYS A 86 2.57 -16.27 -20.00
C LYS A 86 4.01 -15.82 -19.78
N LEU A 87 4.30 -15.25 -18.60
CA LEU A 87 5.64 -14.77 -18.26
C LEU A 87 6.64 -15.90 -18.04
N ALA A 88 6.21 -17.06 -17.53
CA ALA A 88 7.09 -18.20 -17.25
C ALA A 88 7.81 -18.70 -18.51
N LYS A 89 7.26 -18.47 -19.71
CA LYS A 89 7.88 -18.82 -20.99
C LYS A 89 9.01 -17.86 -21.40
N LYS A 90 9.19 -16.74 -20.71
CA LYS A 90 10.10 -15.64 -21.09
C LYS A 90 11.15 -15.31 -20.03
N VAL A 91 11.13 -15.97 -18.87
CA VAL A 91 12.01 -15.67 -17.73
C VAL A 91 12.51 -16.94 -17.05
N ASP A 92 13.63 -16.85 -16.33
CA ASP A 92 14.30 -18.00 -15.74
C ASP A 92 13.58 -18.56 -14.49
N LEU A 93 12.96 -17.69 -13.69
CA LEU A 93 12.26 -18.08 -12.47
C LEU A 93 11.12 -17.12 -12.13
N ILE A 94 9.97 -17.67 -11.77
CA ILE A 94 8.91 -16.91 -11.09
C ILE A 94 8.70 -17.53 -9.71
N PHE A 95 8.84 -16.73 -8.65
CA PHE A 95 8.67 -17.19 -7.27
C PHE A 95 7.73 -16.28 -6.48
N ALA A 96 6.99 -16.85 -5.54
CA ALA A 96 6.13 -16.07 -4.65
C ALA A 96 7.00 -15.36 -3.60
N ILE A 97 6.65 -14.12 -3.26
CA ILE A 97 7.45 -13.32 -2.31
C ILE A 97 7.56 -13.97 -0.91
N LYS A 98 6.58 -14.80 -0.52
CA LYS A 98 6.63 -15.60 0.71
C LYS A 98 7.76 -16.64 0.72
N ASP A 99 8.22 -17.05 -0.46
CA ASP A 99 9.32 -18.01 -0.64
C ASP A 99 10.67 -17.31 -0.79
N LEU A 100 10.75 -16.00 -0.54
CA LEU A 100 12.00 -15.24 -0.58
C LEU A 100 13.14 -15.86 0.27
N PRO A 101 12.90 -16.41 1.49
CA PRO A 101 13.97 -17.12 2.22
C PRO A 101 14.53 -18.35 1.49
N LYS A 102 13.73 -18.95 0.60
CA LYS A 102 14.12 -20.10 -0.23
C LYS A 102 14.73 -19.68 -1.56
N LEU A 103 14.77 -18.38 -1.87
CA LEU A 103 15.26 -17.86 -3.15
C LEU A 103 16.66 -18.38 -3.51
N PRO A 104 17.66 -18.43 -2.61
CA PRO A 104 18.97 -18.97 -2.95
C PRO A 104 18.90 -20.43 -3.43
N ARG A 105 18.10 -21.26 -2.75
CA ARG A 105 17.86 -22.66 -3.13
C ARG A 105 17.13 -22.76 -4.47
N LEU A 106 16.14 -21.90 -4.73
CA LEU A 106 15.39 -21.88 -5.99
C LEU A 106 16.27 -21.47 -7.17
N MET A 107 17.15 -20.49 -6.97
CA MET A 107 18.16 -20.07 -7.93
C MET A 107 19.11 -21.24 -8.24
N GLY A 108 19.64 -21.91 -7.21
CA GLY A 108 20.53 -23.07 -7.39
C GLY A 108 19.91 -24.20 -8.21
N LYS A 109 18.63 -24.55 -7.97
CA LYS A 109 17.89 -25.57 -8.76
C LYS A 109 17.73 -25.21 -10.24
N ARG A 110 17.81 -23.93 -10.59
CA ARG A 110 17.71 -23.43 -11.97
C ARG A 110 19.08 -23.23 -12.62
N GLY A 111 20.15 -23.76 -12.01
CA GLY A 111 21.52 -23.58 -12.49
C GLY A 111 22.04 -22.15 -12.31
N ILE A 112 21.34 -21.32 -11.53
CA ILE A 112 21.75 -19.95 -11.22
C ILE A 112 22.69 -20.03 -10.02
N LYS A 113 24.00 -20.15 -10.30
CA LYS A 113 25.04 -20.24 -9.28
C LYS A 113 25.39 -18.86 -8.73
N THR A 114 25.17 -18.67 -7.43
CA THR A 114 25.73 -17.56 -6.65
C THR A 114 27.00 -18.05 -5.94
N LYS A 115 27.78 -17.17 -5.30
CA LYS A 115 28.87 -17.62 -4.41
C LYS A 115 28.26 -18.50 -3.31
N ASP A 116 29.02 -19.52 -2.89
CA ASP A 116 28.57 -20.65 -2.05
C ASP A 116 27.65 -20.25 -0.90
N TYR A 117 26.41 -20.78 -0.90
CA TYR A 117 25.41 -20.54 0.14
C TYR A 117 25.89 -20.92 1.56
N PHE A 118 26.80 -21.90 1.65
CA PHE A 118 27.33 -22.43 2.90
C PHE A 118 28.52 -21.66 3.48
N ARG A 119 29.08 -20.68 2.75
CA ARG A 119 30.23 -19.86 3.22
C ARG A 119 29.83 -18.45 3.65
N ILE A 120 28.52 -18.19 3.80
CA ILE A 120 27.98 -16.86 4.11
C ILE A 120 27.88 -16.71 5.63
N PRO A 121 28.66 -15.81 6.27
CA PRO A 121 28.49 -15.52 7.69
C PRO A 121 27.11 -14.89 7.97
N PRO A 122 26.53 -15.07 9.18
CA PRO A 122 25.32 -14.35 9.58
C PRO A 122 25.59 -12.84 9.53
N LEU A 123 25.02 -12.15 8.54
CA LEU A 123 25.34 -10.75 8.30
C LEU A 123 24.48 -9.80 9.14
N PHE A 124 25.18 -9.09 10.03
CA PHE A 124 24.77 -7.85 10.67
C PHE A 124 24.64 -6.74 9.60
N PRO A 125 23.58 -5.91 9.65
CA PRO A 125 23.21 -5.07 8.52
C PRO A 125 23.94 -3.74 8.54
N ASN A 126 25.06 -3.67 7.81
CA ASN A 126 25.66 -2.40 7.37
C ASN A 126 25.99 -2.51 5.88
N THR A 127 24.99 -2.40 5.02
CA THR A 127 25.14 -1.96 3.63
C THR A 127 23.73 -1.67 3.09
N TYR A 128 23.44 -0.40 2.82
CA TYR A 128 22.22 0.02 2.13
C TYR A 128 22.62 0.77 0.86
N HIS A 129 22.44 0.16 -0.30
CA HIS A 129 22.54 0.83 -1.60
C HIS A 129 21.26 0.63 -2.41
N LEU A 130 20.12 1.03 -1.85
CA LEU A 130 18.95 1.39 -2.63
C LEU A 130 18.65 2.87 -2.36
N LYS A 131 19.05 3.74 -3.29
CA LYS A 131 18.76 5.20 -3.32
C LYS A 131 17.25 5.53 -3.42
N LEU A 132 16.35 4.58 -3.17
CA LEU A 132 14.93 4.67 -3.52
C LEU A 132 13.99 4.95 -2.35
N VAL A 133 14.50 5.15 -1.13
CA VAL A 133 13.67 5.55 0.00
C VAL A 133 14.28 6.78 0.66
N ASN A 134 13.46 7.83 0.79
CA ASN A 134 13.79 8.98 1.62
C ASN A 134 14.35 8.47 2.95
N LYS A 135 15.56 8.90 3.34
CA LYS A 135 16.21 8.49 4.61
C LYS A 135 15.30 8.67 5.84
N CYS A 136 14.24 9.49 5.72
CA CYS A 136 13.29 9.79 6.77
C CYS A 136 12.19 8.74 7.01
N SER A 137 11.85 7.85 6.06
CA SER A 137 10.68 6.96 6.19
C SER A 137 11.02 5.49 5.95
N ALA A 138 10.56 4.58 6.82
CA ALA A 138 10.73 3.13 6.70
C ALA A 138 9.40 2.40 6.52
N PHE A 139 9.39 1.45 5.59
CA PHE A 139 8.23 0.61 5.29
C PHE A 139 8.42 -0.78 5.90
N VAL A 140 7.63 -1.09 6.93
CA VAL A 140 7.78 -2.33 7.71
C VAL A 140 6.55 -3.22 7.50
N PRO A 141 6.64 -4.27 6.66
CA PRO A 141 5.58 -5.25 6.53
C PRO A 141 5.38 -5.95 7.86
N ILE A 142 4.13 -6.14 8.28
CA ILE A 142 3.77 -6.91 9.47
C ILE A 142 3.02 -8.21 9.12
N MET A 143 2.56 -8.33 7.87
CA MET A 143 1.84 -9.47 7.35
C MET A 143 1.89 -9.51 5.82
N THR A 144 1.49 -10.65 5.24
CA THR A 144 1.22 -10.82 3.80
C THR A 144 -0.06 -11.62 3.59
N GLY A 145 -0.73 -11.40 2.46
CA GLY A 145 -1.95 -12.12 2.10
C GLY A 145 -3.19 -11.60 2.82
N CYS A 146 -4.37 -12.12 2.48
CA CYS A 146 -5.62 -11.64 3.05
C CYS A 146 -6.73 -12.69 2.97
N ASP A 147 -7.48 -12.84 4.06
CA ASP A 147 -8.58 -13.81 4.19
C ASP A 147 -9.98 -13.20 4.00
N ASN A 148 -10.07 -11.93 3.58
CA ASN A 148 -11.36 -11.25 3.41
C ASN A 148 -12.12 -11.65 2.12
N PHE A 149 -11.42 -12.12 1.09
CA PHE A 149 -12.01 -12.50 -0.21
C PHE A 149 -13.04 -11.50 -0.76
N CYS A 150 -12.73 -10.20 -0.72
CA CYS A 150 -13.57 -9.17 -1.34
C CYS A 150 -13.72 -9.50 -2.83
N SER A 151 -14.93 -9.40 -3.39
CA SER A 151 -15.25 -9.99 -4.70
C SER A 151 -14.43 -9.41 -5.86
N TYR A 152 -13.93 -8.18 -5.72
CA TYR A 152 -13.09 -7.46 -6.70
C TYR A 152 -11.58 -7.62 -6.46
N CYS A 153 -11.16 -8.26 -5.37
CA CYS A 153 -9.78 -8.20 -4.89
C CYS A 153 -8.94 -9.40 -5.37
N ALA A 154 -7.83 -9.12 -6.05
CA ALA A 154 -6.88 -10.12 -6.54
C ALA A 154 -5.87 -10.62 -5.49
N VAL A 155 -5.82 -9.98 -4.32
CA VAL A 155 -4.82 -10.26 -3.28
C VAL A 155 -4.79 -11.72 -2.83
N PRO A 156 -5.92 -12.39 -2.51
CA PRO A 156 -5.89 -13.78 -2.05
C PRO A 156 -5.27 -14.74 -3.08
N TYR A 157 -5.39 -14.42 -4.37
CA TYR A 157 -4.87 -15.25 -5.46
C TYR A 157 -3.40 -14.94 -5.78
N THR A 158 -2.92 -13.74 -5.46
CA THR A 158 -1.53 -13.32 -5.76
C THR A 158 -0.59 -13.45 -4.56
N ARG A 159 -1.05 -13.11 -3.34
CA ARG A 159 -0.26 -13.17 -2.10
C ARG A 159 -0.66 -14.32 -1.18
N GLY A 160 -1.75 -15.02 -1.47
CA GLY A 160 -2.23 -16.15 -0.67
C GLY A 160 -3.05 -15.74 0.55
N ARG A 161 -3.25 -16.72 1.43
CA ARG A 161 -3.88 -16.56 2.75
C ARG A 161 -3.08 -15.63 3.64
N GLU A 162 -3.76 -15.07 4.63
CA GLU A 162 -3.16 -14.16 5.60
C GLU A 162 -2.12 -14.86 6.47
N ILE A 163 -0.91 -14.30 6.52
CA ILE A 163 0.20 -14.77 7.35
C ILE A 163 0.81 -13.55 8.05
N SER A 164 0.78 -13.57 9.38
CA SER A 164 1.39 -12.54 10.23
C SER A 164 2.88 -12.83 10.44
N ARG A 165 3.71 -11.78 10.42
CA ARG A 165 5.13 -11.89 10.76
C ARG A 165 5.33 -12.01 12.29
N PRO A 166 6.41 -12.65 12.75
CA PRO A 166 6.77 -12.66 14.17
C PRO A 166 6.92 -11.25 14.75
N PHE A 167 6.41 -11.09 15.97
CA PHE A 167 6.44 -9.82 16.69
C PHE A 167 7.86 -9.28 16.90
N ASN A 168 8.79 -10.14 17.33
CA ASN A 168 10.17 -9.73 17.63
C ASN A 168 10.90 -9.25 16.37
N ASP A 169 10.66 -9.89 15.22
CA ASP A 169 11.24 -9.48 13.94
C ASP A 169 10.79 -8.08 13.55
N ILE A 170 9.50 -7.77 13.69
CA ILE A 170 8.95 -6.44 13.39
C ILE A 170 9.58 -5.38 14.29
N ILE A 171 9.68 -5.64 15.60
CA ILE A 171 10.29 -4.70 16.54
C ILE A 171 11.79 -4.51 16.23
N SER A 172 12.49 -5.58 15.87
CA SER A 172 13.90 -5.52 15.46
C SER A 172 14.09 -4.66 14.21
N ASP A 173 13.26 -4.84 13.18
CA ASP A 173 13.29 -4.05 11.95
C ASP A 173 13.05 -2.55 12.24
N ILE A 174 12.08 -2.24 13.10
CA ILE A 174 11.78 -0.85 13.48
C ILE A 174 12.96 -0.24 14.23
N LYS A 175 13.53 -0.93 15.23
CA LYS A 175 14.69 -0.45 15.98
C LYS A 175 15.89 -0.18 15.05
N GLN A 176 16.13 -1.06 14.08
CA GLN A 176 17.18 -0.86 13.08
C GLN A 176 16.89 0.35 12.19
N ALA A 177 15.66 0.50 11.71
CA ALA A 177 15.28 1.66 10.89
C ALA A 177 15.49 2.98 11.64
N LEU A 178 15.11 3.04 12.93
CA LEU A 178 15.33 4.20 13.79
C LEU A 178 16.83 4.48 14.02
N LYS A 179 17.64 3.44 14.27
CA LYS A 179 19.10 3.56 14.38
C LYS A 179 19.73 4.14 13.11
N ASN A 180 19.16 3.82 11.95
CA ASN A 180 19.60 4.31 10.65
C ASN A 180 19.03 5.70 10.29
N GLY A 181 18.38 6.39 11.24
CA GLY A 181 17.92 7.76 11.08
C GLY A 181 16.49 7.92 10.55
N SER A 182 15.72 6.83 10.42
CA SER A 182 14.30 6.95 10.03
C SER A 182 13.50 7.67 11.13
N LYS A 183 12.65 8.62 10.72
CA LYS A 183 11.75 9.40 11.59
C LYS A 183 10.27 9.05 11.43
N GLU A 184 9.95 8.30 10.38
CA GLU A 184 8.61 7.84 10.09
C GLU A 184 8.60 6.34 9.83
N ILE A 185 7.74 5.60 10.53
CA ILE A 185 7.55 4.16 10.34
C ILE A 185 6.14 3.93 9.78
N LEU A 186 6.02 3.28 8.63
CA LEU A 186 4.73 2.88 8.08
C LEU A 186 4.61 1.35 8.09
N LEU A 187 3.69 0.84 8.91
CA LEU A 187 3.36 -0.58 8.97
C LEU A 187 2.55 -0.97 7.74
N LEU A 188 2.98 -2.02 7.06
CA LEU A 188 2.38 -2.49 5.82
C LEU A 188 1.70 -3.85 6.00
N GLY A 189 0.53 -4.00 5.39
CA GLY A 189 -0.24 -5.23 5.35
C GLY A 189 -1.43 -5.07 4.41
N GLN A 190 -2.10 -6.18 4.10
CA GLN A 190 -3.36 -6.17 3.34
C GLN A 190 -4.58 -5.97 4.26
N ASN A 191 -4.48 -6.41 5.53
CA ASN A 191 -5.49 -6.22 6.56
C ASN A 191 -4.81 -6.02 7.94
N VAL A 192 -4.14 -4.87 8.15
CA VAL A 192 -3.21 -4.72 9.29
C VAL A 192 -3.84 -4.99 10.67
N ASN A 193 -5.13 -4.66 10.85
CA ASN A 193 -5.82 -4.85 12.12
C ASN A 193 -6.28 -6.30 12.37
N SER A 194 -6.04 -7.24 11.46
CA SER A 194 -6.18 -8.68 11.74
C SER A 194 -4.85 -9.36 12.12
N TYR A 195 -3.79 -8.58 12.41
CA TYR A 195 -2.49 -9.12 12.81
C TYR A 195 -2.59 -10.11 13.98
N TYR A 196 -2.12 -11.34 13.75
CA TYR A 196 -2.24 -12.52 14.62
C TYR A 196 -3.67 -12.83 15.09
N LYS A 197 -4.68 -12.55 14.29
CA LYS A 197 -6.04 -13.03 14.55
C LYS A 197 -6.02 -14.56 14.54
N ARG A 198 -6.11 -15.19 15.71
CA ARG A 198 -6.38 -16.62 15.82
C ARG A 198 -7.79 -16.84 15.31
N SER A 199 -7.93 -17.55 14.19
CA SER A 199 -9.22 -18.10 13.77
C SER A 199 -9.56 -19.20 14.78
N SER A 200 -10.22 -18.85 15.89
CA SER A 200 -10.95 -19.86 16.63
C SER A 200 -12.20 -20.14 15.80
N VAL A 201 -12.28 -21.39 15.31
CA VAL A 201 -13.42 -21.96 14.58
C VAL A 201 -14.75 -21.72 15.32
N TYR A 202 -14.69 -21.47 16.63
CA TYR A 202 -15.82 -21.35 17.54
C TYR A 202 -16.20 -19.92 17.96
N ASN A 203 -15.47 -18.87 17.58
CA ASN A 203 -15.85 -17.51 18.03
C ASN A 203 -15.62 -16.41 16.98
N ARG A 204 -16.72 -15.92 16.41
CA ARG A 204 -16.81 -14.82 15.42
C ARG A 204 -16.39 -13.44 15.96
N LYS A 205 -15.76 -13.36 17.13
CA LYS A 205 -15.46 -12.08 17.80
C LYS A 205 -14.19 -11.46 17.20
N VAL A 206 -14.26 -10.17 16.90
CA VAL A 206 -13.10 -9.38 16.48
C VAL A 206 -12.09 -9.33 17.63
N ASP A 207 -10.90 -9.89 17.43
CA ASP A 207 -9.79 -9.87 18.38
C ASP A 207 -8.60 -9.11 17.79
N ASN A 208 -8.31 -7.93 18.34
CA ASN A 208 -7.16 -7.11 17.95
C ASN A 208 -6.05 -7.13 19.02
N ARG A 209 -6.02 -8.06 19.99
CA ARG A 209 -5.06 -8.04 21.11
C ARG A 209 -3.60 -7.97 20.67
N HIS A 210 -3.21 -8.74 19.67
CA HIS A 210 -1.84 -8.76 19.18
C HIS A 210 -1.47 -7.48 18.40
N PHE A 211 -2.40 -6.95 17.61
CA PHE A 211 -2.21 -5.67 16.93
C PHE A 211 -2.09 -4.52 17.93
N ILE A 212 -2.97 -4.48 18.95
CA ILE A 212 -2.90 -3.53 20.06
C ILE A 212 -1.54 -3.59 20.74
N LYS A 213 -1.07 -4.80 21.11
CA LYS A 213 0.25 -4.99 21.73
C LYS A 213 1.36 -4.42 20.84
N LEU A 214 1.32 -4.71 19.53
CA LEU A 214 2.29 -4.19 18.58
C LEU A 214 2.32 -2.65 18.55
N LEU A 215 1.15 -2.01 18.40
CA LEU A 215 1.07 -0.54 18.37
C LEU A 215 1.56 0.09 19.68
N THR A 216 1.17 -0.45 20.83
CA THR A 216 1.61 0.07 22.14
C THR A 216 3.11 -0.12 22.36
N THR A 217 3.68 -1.25 21.92
CA THR A 217 5.13 -1.48 22.02
C THR A 217 5.90 -0.52 21.13
N ILE A 218 5.42 -0.25 19.91
CA ILE A 218 6.05 0.72 19.00
C ILE A 218 5.98 2.13 19.60
N ASP A 219 4.82 2.54 20.13
CA ASP A 219 4.65 3.87 20.76
C ASP A 219 5.62 4.11 21.92
N ASN A 220 5.93 3.05 22.67
CA ASN A 220 6.85 3.07 23.82
C ASN A 220 8.33 2.95 23.46
N LEU A 221 8.71 2.71 22.20
CA LEU A 221 10.13 2.69 21.82
C LEU A 221 10.76 4.06 22.07
N PRO A 222 12.05 4.15 22.44
CA PRO A 222 12.72 5.44 22.63
C PRO A 222 12.90 6.21 21.31
N GLY A 223 13.10 7.52 21.42
CA GLY A 223 13.36 8.42 20.29
C GLY A 223 12.13 9.17 19.77
N ASP A 224 12.37 10.31 19.13
CA ASP A 224 11.35 11.10 18.46
C ASP A 224 11.15 10.63 17.02
N PHE A 225 10.03 9.94 16.81
CA PHE A 225 9.58 9.42 15.53
C PHE A 225 8.06 9.28 15.54
N LYS A 226 7.47 9.24 14.35
CA LYS A 226 6.04 8.95 14.16
C LYS A 226 5.87 7.58 13.54
N PHE A 227 4.77 6.91 13.84
CA PHE A 227 4.39 5.70 13.12
C PHE A 227 2.95 5.74 12.65
N ASN A 228 2.69 5.08 11.53
CA ASN A 228 1.35 4.93 10.98
C ASN A 228 1.14 3.54 10.38
N PHE A 229 -0.09 3.23 9.99
CA PHE A 229 -0.46 2.00 9.33
C PHE A 229 -1.58 2.30 8.32
N ILE A 230 -1.68 1.48 7.28
CA ILE A 230 -2.73 1.57 6.25
C ILE A 230 -3.40 0.22 6.05
N SER A 231 -4.49 0.18 5.28
CA SER A 231 -5.23 -1.05 4.97
C SER A 231 -5.94 -1.66 6.18
N SER A 232 -6.58 -0.84 7.02
CA SER A 232 -7.46 -1.35 8.09
C SER A 232 -8.79 -1.82 7.51
N ASN A 233 -9.31 -2.97 7.93
CA ASN A 233 -10.67 -3.39 7.57
C ASN A 233 -11.68 -2.85 8.61
N PRO A 234 -12.75 -2.14 8.20
CA PRO A 234 -13.79 -1.67 9.11
C PRO A 234 -14.43 -2.79 9.95
N HIS A 235 -14.57 -3.99 9.39
CA HIS A 235 -15.10 -5.15 10.10
C HIS A 235 -14.20 -5.61 11.26
N ASP A 236 -12.89 -5.45 11.13
CA ASP A 236 -11.92 -5.89 12.15
C ASP A 236 -11.56 -4.75 13.13
N MET A 237 -12.38 -3.70 13.25
CA MET A 237 -12.13 -2.56 14.13
C MET A 237 -12.88 -2.68 15.46
N SER A 238 -12.25 -3.28 16.48
CA SER A 238 -12.87 -3.42 17.81
C SER A 238 -12.87 -2.11 18.61
N ASN A 239 -13.79 -1.98 19.56
CA ASN A 239 -13.82 -0.86 20.50
C ASN A 239 -12.54 -0.77 21.35
N LYS A 240 -11.91 -1.91 21.67
CA LYS A 240 -10.64 -1.94 22.41
C LYS A 240 -9.51 -1.31 21.59
N LEU A 241 -9.47 -1.60 20.28
CA LEU A 241 -8.50 -0.98 19.38
C LEU A 241 -8.72 0.54 19.28
N ILE A 242 -9.97 1.00 19.14
CA ILE A 242 -10.30 2.44 19.11
C ILE A 242 -9.79 3.14 20.38
N LYS A 243 -10.09 2.58 21.56
CA LYS A 243 -9.61 3.10 22.86
C LYS A 243 -8.09 3.14 22.95
N THR A 244 -7.39 2.16 22.38
CA THR A 244 -5.92 2.16 22.31
C THR A 244 -5.42 3.28 21.39
N LEU A 245 -5.99 3.42 20.18
CA LEU A 245 -5.57 4.44 19.22
C LEU A 245 -5.67 5.86 19.80
N ALA A 246 -6.71 6.14 20.59
CA ALA A 246 -6.90 7.43 21.27
C ALA A 246 -5.72 7.81 22.21
N LYS A 247 -5.03 6.80 22.76
CA LYS A 247 -3.95 6.96 23.76
C LYS A 247 -2.54 7.00 23.15
N LEU A 248 -2.38 6.60 21.89
CA LEU A 248 -1.06 6.58 21.24
C LEU A 248 -0.53 8.01 21.06
N LYS A 249 0.74 8.22 21.42
CA LYS A 249 1.38 9.54 21.38
C LYS A 249 2.05 9.81 20.03
N LYS A 250 2.64 8.77 19.42
CA LYS A 250 3.43 8.84 18.18
C LYS A 250 2.63 8.56 16.91
N TRP A 251 1.35 8.22 17.05
CA TRP A 251 0.44 8.00 15.93
C TRP A 251 -0.23 9.31 15.49
N PRO A 252 -0.20 9.70 14.19
CA PRO A 252 -0.59 11.04 13.73
C PRO A 252 -2.11 11.29 13.67
N ARG A 253 -2.93 10.42 14.28
CA ARG A 253 -4.40 10.54 14.30
C ARG A 253 -5.01 10.64 12.90
N GLU A 254 -4.42 9.91 11.97
CA GLU A 254 -4.94 9.71 10.62
C GLU A 254 -5.16 8.22 10.37
N LEU A 255 -6.43 7.83 10.20
CA LEU A 255 -6.84 6.46 9.98
C LEU A 255 -7.35 6.28 8.54
N HIS A 256 -6.74 5.33 7.83
CA HIS A 256 -7.26 4.88 6.55
C HIS A 256 -8.30 3.77 6.76
N LEU A 257 -9.57 4.09 6.47
CA LEU A 257 -10.73 3.22 6.68
C LEU A 257 -11.50 3.07 5.36
N PRO A 258 -11.29 1.98 4.59
CA PRO A 258 -11.88 1.78 3.28
C PRO A 258 -13.39 1.53 3.34
N LEU A 259 -14.17 2.45 2.76
CA LEU A 259 -15.63 2.36 2.63
C LEU A 259 -16.02 1.44 1.47
N GLN A 260 -15.32 1.58 0.33
CA GLN A 260 -15.57 0.92 -0.95
C GLN A 260 -16.83 1.38 -1.68
N SER A 261 -18.00 1.33 -1.01
CA SER A 261 -19.27 1.88 -1.49
C SER A 261 -20.13 2.34 -0.30
N GLY A 262 -21.01 3.31 -0.50
CA GLY A 262 -21.99 3.74 0.51
C GLY A 262 -23.38 3.11 0.34
N ASP A 263 -23.49 2.06 -0.47
CA ASP A 263 -24.73 1.33 -0.71
C ASP A 263 -24.66 -0.13 -0.21
N ASP A 264 -25.69 -0.58 0.49
CA ASP A 264 -25.68 -1.89 1.17
C ASP A 264 -25.71 -3.08 0.19
N GLU A 265 -26.41 -2.94 -0.94
CA GLU A 265 -26.46 -3.99 -1.95
C GLU A 265 -25.11 -4.13 -2.64
N ILE A 266 -24.48 -3.00 -2.99
CA ILE A 266 -23.15 -2.99 -3.60
C ILE A 266 -22.09 -3.50 -2.61
N LEU A 267 -22.14 -3.08 -1.34
CA LEU A 267 -21.26 -3.62 -0.29
C LEU A 267 -21.39 -5.14 -0.15
N ARG A 268 -22.61 -5.67 -0.20
CA ARG A 268 -22.86 -7.12 -0.20
C ARG A 268 -22.28 -7.81 -1.43
N LYS A 269 -22.50 -7.26 -2.64
CA LYS A 269 -21.89 -7.79 -3.89
C LYS A 269 -20.35 -7.71 -3.87
N MET A 270 -19.80 -6.72 -3.17
CA MET A 270 -18.36 -6.58 -2.90
C MET A 270 -17.83 -7.58 -1.86
N ASN A 271 -18.72 -8.37 -1.24
CA ASN A 271 -18.44 -9.28 -0.13
C ASN A 271 -17.88 -8.56 1.12
N ARG A 272 -18.36 -7.33 1.40
CA ARG A 272 -18.03 -6.61 2.63
C ARG A 272 -18.87 -7.14 3.78
N LYS A 273 -18.25 -7.26 4.96
CA LYS A 273 -18.88 -7.80 6.17
C LYS A 273 -19.51 -6.71 7.05
N TYR A 274 -19.88 -5.60 6.43
CA TYR A 274 -20.54 -4.48 7.07
C TYR A 274 -21.50 -3.80 6.10
N ASN A 275 -22.48 -3.10 6.65
CA ASN A 275 -23.40 -2.21 5.92
C ASN A 275 -23.14 -0.73 6.28
N ARG A 276 -23.87 0.17 5.63
CA ARG A 276 -23.79 1.62 5.80
C ARG A 276 -24.05 2.06 7.24
N HIS A 277 -25.06 1.48 7.90
CA HIS A 277 -25.40 1.83 9.28
C HIS A 277 -24.26 1.46 10.24
N GLN A 278 -23.72 0.25 10.13
CA GLN A 278 -22.58 -0.22 10.92
C GLN A 278 -21.33 0.63 10.68
N TYR A 279 -21.06 1.00 9.43
CA TYR A 279 -19.94 1.87 9.08
C TYR A 279 -20.09 3.27 9.69
N LEU A 280 -21.28 3.86 9.64
CA LEU A 280 -21.56 5.16 10.29
C LEU A 280 -21.41 5.10 11.80
N LYS A 281 -21.92 4.04 12.44
CA LYS A 281 -21.77 3.83 13.89
C LYS A 281 -20.30 3.71 14.28
N LEU A 282 -19.50 2.99 13.48
CA LEU A 282 -18.06 2.88 13.68
C LEU A 282 -17.37 4.26 13.57
N VAL A 283 -17.69 5.02 12.52
CA VAL A 283 -17.12 6.37 12.32
C VAL A 283 -17.51 7.32 13.46
N ALA A 284 -18.75 7.26 13.94
CA ALA A 284 -19.20 8.08 15.07
C ALA A 284 -18.42 7.74 16.35
N ASN A 285 -18.25 6.45 16.65
CA ASN A 285 -17.47 6.00 17.81
C ASN A 285 -15.97 6.38 17.71
N LEU A 286 -15.40 6.30 16.51
CA LEU A 286 -14.02 6.73 16.25
C LEU A 286 -13.84 8.23 16.52
N LYS A 287 -14.75 9.07 16.00
CA LYS A 287 -14.69 10.53 16.18
C LYS A 287 -15.00 10.97 17.62
N SER A 288 -15.87 10.26 18.34
CA SER A 288 -16.15 10.60 19.74
C SER A 288 -14.96 10.34 20.66
N GLN A 289 -14.21 9.25 20.41
CA GLN A 289 -13.03 8.92 21.21
C GLN A 289 -11.75 9.63 20.74
N ILE A 290 -11.72 10.09 19.49
CA ILE A 290 -10.57 10.75 18.86
C ILE A 290 -11.08 11.99 18.12
N PRO A 291 -11.34 13.11 18.81
CA PRO A 291 -12.01 14.28 18.23
C PRO A 291 -11.31 14.88 17.00
N ASP A 292 -9.98 14.83 16.97
CA ASP A 292 -9.14 15.35 15.89
C ASP A 292 -8.80 14.31 14.79
N LEU A 293 -9.49 13.16 14.80
CA LEU A 293 -9.26 12.07 13.86
C LEU A 293 -9.54 12.48 12.41
N LYS A 294 -8.51 12.31 11.57
CA LYS A 294 -8.61 12.45 10.12
C LYS A 294 -8.86 11.09 9.48
N LEU A 295 -9.98 10.95 8.78
CA LEU A 295 -10.32 9.74 8.05
C LEU A 295 -9.94 9.86 6.57
N THR A 296 -9.25 8.84 6.06
CA THR A 296 -9.09 8.63 4.62
C THR A 296 -9.74 7.32 4.20
N THR A 297 -10.06 7.14 2.92
CA THR A 297 -10.83 5.98 2.47
C THR A 297 -10.50 5.56 1.04
N ASP A 298 -10.95 4.37 0.66
CA ASP A 298 -11.00 3.90 -0.73
C ASP A 298 -12.46 3.79 -1.18
N ILE A 299 -12.72 4.11 -2.44
CA ILE A 299 -14.03 3.98 -3.07
C ILE A 299 -13.86 3.37 -4.46
N ILE A 300 -14.72 2.43 -4.83
CA ILE A 300 -14.79 1.86 -6.18
C ILE A 300 -16.10 2.31 -6.82
N VAL A 301 -16.02 3.07 -7.91
CA VAL A 301 -17.19 3.52 -8.67
C VAL A 301 -17.43 2.65 -9.89
N GLY A 302 -18.71 2.43 -10.21
CA GLY A 302 -19.18 1.63 -11.33
C GLY A 302 -18.90 0.15 -11.17
N PHE A 303 -19.03 -0.36 -9.94
CA PHE A 303 -19.06 -1.80 -9.71
C PHE A 303 -20.19 -2.45 -10.53
N PRO A 304 -20.06 -3.72 -10.99
CA PRO A 304 -21.10 -4.38 -11.78
C PRO A 304 -22.49 -4.28 -11.14
N GLY A 305 -23.45 -3.76 -11.91
CA GLY A 305 -24.82 -3.50 -11.49
C GLY A 305 -25.05 -2.24 -10.64
N GLU A 306 -24.06 -1.34 -10.50
CA GLU A 306 -24.20 -0.11 -9.69
C GLU A 306 -25.09 0.94 -10.39
N THR A 307 -26.27 1.17 -9.83
CA THR A 307 -27.24 2.17 -10.31
C THR A 307 -26.85 3.60 -9.92
N LYS A 308 -27.54 4.59 -10.53
CA LYS A 308 -27.38 6.01 -10.19
C LYS A 308 -27.75 6.30 -8.73
N GLU A 309 -28.78 5.64 -8.21
CA GLU A 309 -29.23 5.81 -6.83
C GLU A 309 -28.21 5.27 -5.82
N GLN A 310 -27.70 4.06 -6.06
CA GLN A 310 -26.66 3.44 -5.22
C GLN A 310 -25.37 4.27 -5.20
N PHE A 311 -24.99 4.83 -6.35
CA PHE A 311 -23.89 5.79 -6.40
C PHE A 311 -24.20 7.07 -5.59
N ASN A 312 -25.42 7.60 -5.67
CA ASN A 312 -25.83 8.76 -4.87
C ASN A 312 -25.83 8.47 -3.36
N ASN A 313 -26.11 7.24 -2.93
CA ASN A 313 -25.95 6.81 -1.54
C ASN A 313 -24.49 6.96 -1.08
N THR A 314 -23.53 6.57 -1.94
CA THR A 314 -22.10 6.80 -1.70
C THR A 314 -21.75 8.28 -1.56
N VAL A 315 -22.29 9.13 -2.44
CA VAL A 315 -22.08 10.59 -2.39
C VAL A 315 -22.61 11.19 -1.08
N LYS A 316 -23.85 10.86 -0.70
CA LYS A 316 -24.49 11.31 0.56
C LYS A 316 -23.66 10.90 1.77
N LEU A 317 -23.18 9.65 1.79
CA LEU A 317 -22.38 9.13 2.89
C LEU A 317 -21.02 9.83 3.01
N CYS A 318 -20.34 10.08 1.89
CA CYS A 318 -19.07 10.82 1.86
C CYS A 318 -19.23 12.26 2.37
N LYS A 319 -20.33 12.94 2.01
CA LYS A 319 -20.66 14.28 2.53
C LYS A 319 -20.84 14.26 4.05
N LYS A 320 -21.62 13.30 4.55
CA LYS A 320 -21.90 13.16 6.00
C LYS A 320 -20.65 12.90 6.83
N ILE A 321 -19.74 12.06 6.33
CA ILE A 321 -18.53 11.67 7.07
C ILE A 321 -17.44 12.76 6.99
N GLY A 322 -17.31 13.41 5.83
CA GLY A 322 -16.30 14.44 5.61
C GLY A 322 -14.87 13.89 5.62
N PHE A 323 -14.57 12.90 4.78
CA PHE A 323 -13.22 12.36 4.64
C PHE A 323 -12.20 13.43 4.27
N LYS A 324 -10.98 13.33 4.84
CA LYS A 324 -9.83 14.17 4.48
C LYS A 324 -9.37 13.92 3.04
N LYS A 325 -9.37 12.64 2.64
CA LYS A 325 -8.92 12.18 1.33
C LYS A 325 -9.62 10.86 0.97
N ALA A 326 -9.93 10.66 -0.30
CA ALA A 326 -10.41 9.38 -0.82
C ALA A 326 -9.59 8.95 -2.04
N TYR A 327 -9.16 7.69 -2.05
CA TYR A 327 -8.61 7.06 -3.24
C TYR A 327 -9.76 6.42 -4.01
N ILE A 328 -10.15 7.07 -5.09
CA ILE A 328 -11.30 6.65 -5.89
C ILE A 328 -10.79 5.90 -7.11
N ALA A 329 -11.22 4.66 -7.26
CA ALA A 329 -10.92 3.81 -8.41
C ALA A 329 -12.18 3.60 -9.24
N GLN A 330 -12.01 3.56 -10.56
CA GLN A 330 -13.05 3.02 -11.44
C GLN A 330 -12.95 1.49 -11.40
N TYR A 331 -14.09 0.81 -11.28
CA TYR A 331 -14.11 -0.64 -11.32
C TYR A 331 -13.48 -1.13 -12.63
N SER A 332 -12.60 -2.11 -12.49
CA SER A 332 -12.01 -2.85 -13.60
C SER A 332 -11.99 -4.32 -13.22
N PRO A 333 -12.49 -5.21 -14.11
CA PRO A 333 -12.50 -6.64 -13.83
C PRO A 333 -11.07 -7.16 -13.68
N ARG A 334 -10.89 -8.11 -12.74
CA ARG A 334 -9.61 -8.74 -12.48
C ARG A 334 -9.73 -10.25 -12.71
N PRO A 335 -8.94 -10.84 -13.63
CA PRO A 335 -8.99 -12.27 -13.90
C PRO A 335 -8.95 -13.11 -12.61
N GLY A 336 -9.84 -14.09 -12.51
CA GLY A 336 -9.97 -14.99 -11.35
C GLY A 336 -10.78 -14.46 -10.17
N THR A 337 -11.13 -13.17 -10.14
CA THR A 337 -11.97 -12.62 -9.05
C THR A 337 -13.45 -12.93 -9.25
N ALA A 338 -14.22 -13.02 -8.16
CA ALA A 338 -15.66 -13.29 -8.22
C ALA A 338 -16.41 -12.21 -9.00
N ALA A 339 -16.04 -10.93 -8.83
CA ALA A 339 -16.66 -9.82 -9.54
C ALA A 339 -16.37 -9.85 -11.04
N ALA A 340 -15.27 -10.47 -11.50
CA ALA A 340 -14.96 -10.58 -12.93
C ALA A 340 -15.88 -11.55 -13.68
N LYS A 341 -16.66 -12.37 -12.96
CA LYS A 341 -17.73 -13.20 -13.53
C LYS A 341 -19.03 -12.44 -13.74
N LEU A 342 -19.16 -11.24 -13.16
CA LEU A 342 -20.33 -10.39 -13.32
C LEU A 342 -20.22 -9.60 -14.63
N LYS A 343 -21.37 -9.31 -15.26
CA LYS A 343 -21.43 -8.43 -16.41
C LYS A 343 -21.06 -7.00 -16.00
N ASP A 344 -19.99 -6.46 -16.56
CA ASP A 344 -19.61 -5.06 -16.37
C ASP A 344 -20.50 -4.16 -17.24
N ASP A 345 -21.65 -3.79 -16.70
CA ASP A 345 -22.75 -3.08 -17.36
C ASP A 345 -22.72 -1.56 -17.18
N VAL A 346 -21.78 -1.03 -16.36
CA VAL A 346 -21.64 0.41 -16.15
C VAL A 346 -20.70 1.01 -17.21
N PRO A 347 -21.16 1.93 -18.10
CA PRO A 347 -20.33 2.48 -19.16
C PRO A 347 -19.09 3.23 -18.63
N ALA A 348 -17.97 3.14 -19.35
CA ALA A 348 -16.73 3.83 -18.95
C ALA A 348 -16.90 5.35 -18.77
N LYS A 349 -17.74 5.99 -19.60
CA LYS A 349 -18.09 7.41 -19.47
C LYS A 349 -18.77 7.70 -18.13
N GLU A 350 -19.65 6.82 -17.68
CA GLU A 350 -20.35 6.95 -16.40
C GLU A 350 -19.40 6.69 -15.21
N LYS A 351 -18.53 5.67 -15.29
CA LYS A 351 -17.46 5.44 -14.30
C LYS A 351 -16.58 6.68 -14.13
N LYS A 352 -16.16 7.29 -15.24
CA LYS A 352 -15.37 8.52 -15.27
C LYS A 352 -16.11 9.70 -14.64
N ARG A 353 -17.40 9.89 -14.97
CA ARG A 353 -18.25 10.94 -14.36
C ARG A 353 -18.37 10.78 -12.85
N ARG A 354 -18.66 9.56 -12.37
CA ARG A 354 -18.75 9.21 -10.94
C ARG A 354 -17.43 9.48 -10.21
N TRP A 355 -16.32 9.06 -10.80
CA TRP A 355 -14.97 9.31 -10.28
C TRP A 355 -14.68 10.82 -10.16
N GLN A 356 -14.96 11.60 -11.21
CA GLN A 356 -14.74 13.05 -11.21
C GLN A 356 -15.57 13.75 -10.14
N LEU A 357 -16.82 13.34 -9.96
CA LEU A 357 -17.72 13.92 -8.96
C LEU A 357 -17.16 13.72 -7.53
N LEU A 358 -16.85 12.47 -7.15
CA LEU A 358 -16.31 12.18 -5.81
C LEU A 358 -14.93 12.81 -5.61
N ASN A 359 -14.10 12.84 -6.65
CA ASN A 359 -12.77 13.44 -6.56
C ASN A 359 -12.86 14.97 -6.34
N ARG A 360 -13.80 15.64 -7.02
CA ARG A 360 -14.10 17.06 -6.79
C ARG A 360 -14.65 17.29 -5.37
N LEU A 361 -15.58 16.45 -4.94
CA LEU A 361 -16.25 16.55 -3.64
C LEU A 361 -15.28 16.39 -2.45
N ILE A 362 -14.36 15.41 -2.52
CA ILE A 362 -13.53 15.01 -1.38
C ILE A 362 -12.13 15.60 -1.48
N ASN A 363 -11.46 15.40 -2.61
CA ASN A 363 -10.02 15.70 -2.72
C ASN A 363 -9.73 17.12 -3.21
N LYS A 364 -10.67 17.74 -3.95
CA LYS A 364 -10.51 19.11 -4.47
C LYS A 364 -11.39 20.13 -3.74
N LYS A 365 -11.73 19.91 -2.47
CA LYS A 365 -12.48 20.91 -1.69
C LYS A 365 -11.80 22.28 -1.86
N ARG A 366 -12.49 23.19 -2.55
CA ARG A 366 -12.12 24.61 -2.57
C ARG A 366 -12.08 25.03 -1.11
N ARG A 367 -10.96 25.61 -0.64
CA ARG A 367 -10.96 26.35 0.62
C ARG A 367 -12.13 27.35 0.52
N PRO A 368 -12.96 27.52 1.55
CA PRO A 368 -13.85 28.67 1.55
C PRO A 368 -12.96 29.89 1.39
N VAL A 369 -13.18 30.63 0.30
CA VAL A 369 -12.60 31.97 0.17
C VAL A 369 -13.15 32.72 1.37
N ARG A 370 -12.29 33.09 2.32
CA ARG A 370 -12.64 34.13 3.29
C ARG A 370 -12.91 35.37 2.44
N LEU A 371 -14.17 35.65 2.14
CA LEU A 371 -14.62 37.01 1.90
C LEU A 371 -14.42 37.70 3.25
N MET A 372 -13.22 38.24 3.48
CA MET A 372 -13.05 39.28 4.48
C MET A 372 -13.89 40.44 3.98
N ALA A 373 -14.99 40.71 4.68
CA ALA A 373 -15.68 41.98 4.62
C ALA A 373 -14.63 43.07 4.90
N ALA A 374 -14.24 43.80 3.85
CA ALA A 374 -13.60 45.08 4.01
C ALA A 374 -14.71 46.06 4.41
N ASN A 375 -14.98 46.14 5.72
CA ASN A 375 -15.69 47.29 6.26
C ASN A 375 -14.72 48.48 6.23
N ASN A 376 -15.21 49.55 5.62
CA ASN A 376 -14.68 50.89 5.62
C ASN A 376 -14.16 51.30 7.00
N ASN A 377 -12.92 51.78 7.04
CA ASN A 377 -12.50 53.05 7.65
C ASN A 377 -10.99 53.00 7.82
N ILE A 378 -10.27 53.92 7.19
CA ILE A 378 -9.31 54.82 7.82
C ILE A 378 -8.84 55.81 6.75
N SER A 379 -9.33 57.04 6.95
CA SER A 379 -8.79 58.34 6.57
C SER A 379 -7.36 58.42 6.04
N ASN A 380 -7.25 59.13 4.92
CA ASN A 380 -6.19 60.07 4.54
C ASN A 380 -5.18 60.42 5.63
N LYS A 381 -3.89 60.20 5.35
CA LYS A 381 -2.83 61.24 5.37
C LYS A 381 -1.45 60.61 5.08
N PHE A 382 -0.59 61.44 4.51
CA PHE A 382 0.88 61.36 4.38
C PHE A 382 1.50 60.92 3.04
N ASP A 383 1.65 61.93 2.19
CA ASP A 383 2.91 62.59 1.80
C ASP A 383 4.07 61.82 1.13
N SER A 384 4.33 62.31 -0.09
CA SER A 384 5.58 62.54 -0.80
C SER A 384 6.91 61.91 -0.29
N LYS A 385 7.57 61.13 -1.16
CA LYS A 385 8.87 61.45 -1.80
C LYS A 385 9.62 60.19 -2.29
N LYS A 386 10.18 60.31 -3.52
CA LYS A 386 11.32 59.56 -4.12
C LYS A 386 11.03 58.08 -4.45
N PHE A 387 11.11 57.61 -5.68
CA PHE A 387 12.22 57.69 -6.65
C PHE A 387 11.71 57.71 -8.11
N GLY A 388 12.49 58.39 -8.97
CA GLY A 388 12.19 58.63 -10.38
C GLY A 388 12.46 57.47 -11.35
N PRO A 389 12.26 57.70 -12.66
CA PRO A 389 12.04 56.69 -13.69
C PRO A 389 13.25 56.48 -14.62
N SER A 390 13.28 55.35 -15.34
CA SER A 390 13.89 55.08 -16.68
C SER A 390 14.32 53.61 -16.73
N GLY A 391 14.23 52.88 -17.84
CA GLY A 391 13.86 53.19 -19.21
C GLY A 391 13.86 51.88 -20.02
N ASN A 392 13.22 51.94 -21.20
CA ASN A 392 13.02 50.86 -22.16
C ASN A 392 14.32 50.18 -22.62
N PHE A 393 14.31 48.85 -22.76
CA PHE A 393 14.42 48.11 -24.03
C PHE A 393 13.89 46.68 -23.83
#